data_AF-A0A5A7T6T1-F1
#
_entry.id   AF-A0A5A7T6T1-F1
#
_cell.length_a   1.000
_cell.length_b   1.000
_cell.length_c   1.000
_cell.angle_alpha   90.00
_cell.angle_beta   90.00
_cell.angle_gamma   90.00
#
_symmetry.space_group_name_H-M   'P 1'
#
loop_
_entity.id
_entity.type
_entity.pdbx_description
1 polymer ?
#
loop_
_entity_poly.entity_id
_entity_poly.type
_entity_poly.pdbx_seq_one_letter_code
_entity_poly.pdbx_strand_id
1 'polypeptide(L)'
;MSTPHRSLPSNASPETLTLTLTLTQPNNQTDQLHFTDEDEINLLKSYLQISRSENPTKNSLPTLDSPAFDRLQTAVGPKFSHSVIADKLHRLKLLYHKFARTKSFIKTPHQRQILDLGRSIWGKSPTPITRKPQVISPSRILSRRIKQRSSTRKEGVGVDIDLKNFPVLVAEFSQQFPGNGVWREGLRRMEEKNLKDMNEKWVLLHIEGAELKARRAALLKQQLKNYRD
;
A
#
# COMPACT_ATOMS: atom_id res chain seq x y z
N MET A 1 45.36 -87.64 0.85
CA MET A 1 46.69 -87.16 0.40
C MET A 1 46.47 -86.01 -0.57
N SER A 2 47.22 -84.92 -0.35
CA SER A 2 47.58 -83.86 -1.30
C SER A 2 46.48 -82.94 -1.86
N THR A 3 46.38 -81.75 -1.28
CA THR A 3 46.36 -80.46 -2.03
C THR A 3 47.78 -80.21 -2.60
N PRO A 4 48.10 -79.21 -3.48
CA PRO A 4 47.40 -77.93 -3.70
C PRO A 4 47.54 -77.21 -5.10
N HIS A 5 46.98 -76.00 -5.14
CA HIS A 5 47.36 -74.76 -5.86
C HIS A 5 47.22 -74.60 -7.38
N ARG A 6 46.40 -73.62 -7.83
CA ARG A 6 46.87 -72.31 -8.37
C ARG A 6 45.72 -71.30 -8.68
N SER A 7 45.67 -70.25 -7.86
CA SER A 7 45.37 -68.81 -8.06
C SER A 7 44.35 -68.25 -9.10
N LEU A 8 43.41 -67.46 -8.54
CA LEU A 8 42.62 -66.26 -8.96
C LEU A 8 43.25 -65.31 -10.01
N PRO A 9 42.58 -64.24 -10.55
CA PRO A 9 41.27 -63.62 -10.20
C PRO A 9 40.38 -63.28 -11.42
N SER A 10 39.18 -62.70 -11.24
CA SER A 10 38.73 -61.49 -11.97
C SER A 10 37.22 -61.24 -11.82
N ASN A 11 36.90 -59.99 -11.43
CA ASN A 11 35.69 -59.22 -11.72
C ASN A 11 34.32 -59.77 -11.27
N ALA A 12 33.71 -59.16 -10.26
CA ALA A 12 32.92 -57.92 -10.36
C ALA A 12 31.50 -58.18 -10.89
N SER A 13 30.53 -57.86 -10.02
CA SER A 13 29.13 -57.49 -10.25
C SER A 13 28.81 -56.79 -11.59
N PRO A 14 27.54 -56.53 -11.93
CA PRO A 14 26.27 -57.07 -11.41
C PRO A 14 25.33 -57.53 -12.54
N GLU A 15 24.25 -58.20 -12.13
CA GLU A 15 23.06 -58.42 -12.95
C GLU A 15 22.54 -57.10 -13.53
N THR A 16 22.24 -57.14 -14.82
CA THR A 16 21.75 -56.01 -15.61
C THR A 16 20.32 -55.66 -15.21
N LEU A 17 20.19 -54.52 -14.52
CA LEU A 17 18.96 -53.76 -14.36
C LEU A 17 18.65 -53.01 -15.67
N THR A 18 17.40 -53.06 -16.14
CA THR A 18 16.86 -52.03 -17.06
C THR A 18 15.33 -51.97 -16.94
N LEU A 19 14.84 -51.14 -16.02
CA LEU A 19 14.14 -49.86 -16.26
C LEU A 19 12.61 -49.97 -16.25
N THR A 20 12.02 -49.79 -15.06
CA THR A 20 10.81 -48.97 -14.91
C THR A 20 11.00 -48.11 -13.67
N LEU A 21 11.19 -46.82 -13.92
CA LEU A 21 11.61 -45.80 -12.97
C LEU A 21 10.63 -45.66 -11.80
N THR A 22 11.10 -46.01 -10.60
CA THR A 22 10.65 -45.40 -9.36
C THR A 22 11.14 -43.94 -9.33
N LEU A 23 10.23 -42.99 -9.53
CA LEU A 23 10.44 -41.62 -9.03
C LEU A 23 9.77 -41.53 -7.65
N THR A 24 10.52 -41.94 -6.65
CA THR A 24 10.39 -41.46 -5.28
C THR A 24 10.43 -39.93 -5.33
N GLN A 25 9.27 -39.31 -5.18
CA GLN A 25 9.18 -37.90 -4.84
C GLN A 25 9.01 -37.83 -3.31
N PRO A 26 10.05 -37.50 -2.53
CA PRO A 26 9.84 -36.99 -1.20
C PRO A 26 9.33 -35.56 -1.37
N ASN A 27 8.04 -35.40 -1.71
CA ASN A 27 7.49 -34.06 -1.83
C ASN A 27 7.12 -33.57 -0.44
N ASN A 28 8.14 -33.03 0.22
CA ASN A 28 8.11 -32.14 1.36
C ASN A 28 6.71 -31.56 1.59
N GLN A 29 6.00 -32.10 2.59
CA GLN A 29 5.20 -31.26 3.46
C GLN A 29 6.18 -30.25 4.08
N THR A 30 6.53 -29.21 3.32
CA THR A 30 6.66 -27.92 3.97
C THR A 30 5.25 -27.65 4.44
N ASP A 31 4.98 -27.91 5.73
CA ASP A 31 4.08 -27.07 6.50
C ASP A 31 4.58 -25.64 6.26
N GLN A 32 4.22 -25.04 5.12
CA GLN A 32 4.45 -23.64 4.88
C GLN A 32 3.58 -22.99 5.93
N LEU A 33 4.24 -22.52 6.98
CA LEU A 33 3.68 -21.77 8.06
C LEU A 33 3.07 -20.50 7.45
N HIS A 34 1.85 -20.65 6.94
CA HIS A 34 1.08 -19.59 6.35
C HIS A 34 0.31 -18.90 7.47
N PHE A 35 0.35 -17.57 7.45
CA PHE A 35 -0.55 -16.78 8.27
C PHE A 35 -1.95 -16.89 7.68
N THR A 36 -2.91 -17.32 8.50
CA THR A 36 -4.33 -17.16 8.20
C THR A 36 -4.75 -15.69 8.32
N ASP A 37 -5.91 -15.33 7.78
CA ASP A 37 -6.46 -13.98 7.92
C ASP A 37 -6.60 -13.61 9.42
N GLU A 38 -7.04 -14.55 10.26
CA GLU A 38 -7.16 -14.39 11.70
C GLU A 38 -5.80 -14.16 12.37
N ASP A 39 -4.77 -14.91 11.96
CA ASP A 39 -3.40 -14.77 12.45
C ASP A 39 -2.84 -13.37 12.17
N GLU A 40 -3.10 -12.81 10.98
CA GLU A 40 -2.68 -11.46 10.59
C GLU A 40 -3.34 -10.38 11.47
N ILE A 41 -4.65 -10.53 11.72
CA ILE A 41 -5.41 -9.59 12.55
C ILE A 41 -4.98 -9.68 14.01
N ASN A 42 -4.77 -10.88 14.55
CA ASN A 42 -4.30 -11.09 15.92
C ASN A 42 -2.87 -10.55 16.10
N LEU A 43 -2.02 -10.70 15.09
CA LEU A 43 -0.69 -10.11 15.07
C LEU A 43 -0.74 -8.59 15.18
N LEU A 44 -1.57 -7.93 14.36
CA LEU A 44 -1.71 -6.47 14.37
C LEU A 44 -2.34 -5.96 15.66
N LYS A 45 -3.34 -6.65 16.22
CA LYS A 45 -3.94 -6.29 17.52
C LYS A 45 -2.91 -6.36 18.65
N SER A 46 -2.13 -7.43 18.69
CA SER A 46 -1.09 -7.63 19.72
C SER A 46 0.02 -6.60 19.57
N TYR A 47 0.44 -6.30 18.34
CA TYR A 47 1.40 -5.24 18.05
C TYR A 47 0.88 -3.86 18.48
N LEU A 48 -0.40 -3.58 18.24
CA LEU A 48 -1.04 -2.35 18.70
C LEU A 48 -1.04 -2.24 20.24
N GLN A 49 -1.35 -3.33 20.96
CA GLN A 49 -1.32 -3.34 22.42
C GLN A 49 0.09 -3.08 22.97
N ILE A 50 1.10 -3.76 22.43
CA ILE A 50 2.51 -3.55 22.82
C ILE A 50 2.93 -2.10 22.54
N SER A 51 2.63 -1.58 21.35
CA SER A 51 2.98 -0.20 20.98
C SER A 51 2.33 0.86 21.88
N ARG A 52 1.12 0.61 22.39
CA ARG A 52 0.42 1.50 23.33
C ARG A 52 0.96 1.40 24.75
N SER A 53 1.41 0.21 25.14
CA SER A 53 1.95 -0.05 26.49
C SER A 53 3.36 0.48 26.66
N GLU A 54 4.21 0.37 25.63
CA GLU A 54 5.65 0.68 25.74
C GLU A 54 6.00 2.12 25.30
N ASN A 55 5.12 2.83 24.59
CA ASN A 55 5.40 4.19 24.10
C ASN A 55 4.16 5.11 24.08
N PRO A 56 3.81 5.77 25.20
CA PRO A 56 2.71 6.74 25.21
C PRO A 56 3.03 8.11 24.55
N THR A 57 4.30 8.44 24.25
CA THR A 57 4.69 9.84 23.95
C THR A 57 5.42 10.15 22.65
N LYS A 58 5.80 9.19 21.78
CA LYS A 58 6.49 9.55 20.52
C LYS A 58 6.06 8.70 19.34
N ASN A 59 5.78 9.37 18.23
CA ASN A 59 5.43 8.84 16.90
C ASN A 59 6.56 8.02 16.22
N SER A 60 7.41 7.33 16.98
CA SER A 60 8.45 6.45 16.46
C SER A 60 8.00 4.99 16.57
N LEU A 61 8.23 4.25 15.49
CA LEU A 61 8.07 2.80 15.44
C LEU A 61 8.80 2.18 16.65
N PRO A 62 8.16 1.33 17.48
CA PRO A 62 8.87 0.67 18.57
C PRO A 62 9.99 -0.16 17.95
N THR A 63 11.23 0.09 18.40
CA THR A 63 12.28 -0.92 18.30
C THR A 63 11.75 -2.12 19.07
N LEU A 64 11.40 -3.18 18.34
CA LEU A 64 10.70 -4.32 18.92
C LEU A 64 11.77 -5.19 19.60
N ASP A 65 11.80 -5.18 20.93
CA ASP A 65 12.75 -5.97 21.71
C ASP A 65 12.35 -7.46 21.70
N SER A 66 13.30 -8.35 22.01
CA SER A 66 13.04 -9.81 22.10
C SER A 66 11.78 -10.18 22.92
N PRO A 67 11.51 -9.60 24.12
CA PRO A 67 10.30 -9.92 24.89
C PRO A 67 9.00 -9.46 24.23
N ALA A 68 9.05 -8.43 23.38
CA ALA A 68 7.89 -7.99 22.61
C ALA A 68 7.56 -8.99 21.49
N PHE A 69 8.58 -9.59 20.87
CA PHE A 69 8.39 -10.67 19.91
C PHE A 69 7.82 -11.94 20.55
N ASP A 70 8.24 -12.30 21.76
CA ASP A 70 7.67 -13.46 22.48
C ASP A 70 6.15 -13.30 22.72
N ARG A 71 5.73 -12.08 23.07
CA ARG A 71 4.29 -11.74 23.22
C ARG A 71 3.53 -11.83 21.90
N LEU A 72 4.14 -11.41 20.79
CA LEU A 72 3.55 -11.54 19.46
C LEU A 72 3.47 -13.00 19.00
N GLN A 73 4.51 -13.79 19.29
CA GLN A 73 4.54 -15.21 18.98
C GLN A 73 3.45 -15.96 19.76
N THR A 74 3.19 -15.57 21.01
CA THR A 74 2.08 -16.15 21.80
C THR A 74 0.71 -15.87 21.16
N ALA A 75 0.52 -14.72 20.52
CA ALA A 75 -0.76 -14.33 19.93
C ALA A 75 -1.08 -15.02 18.59
N VAL A 76 -0.06 -15.44 17.84
CA VAL A 76 -0.20 -16.04 16.51
C VAL A 76 0.17 -17.53 16.49
N GLY A 77 0.79 -17.98 17.57
CA GLY A 77 1.18 -19.36 17.82
C GLY A 77 2.71 -19.55 17.82
N PRO A 78 3.22 -20.51 18.61
CA PRO A 78 4.66 -20.77 18.76
C PRO A 78 5.32 -21.25 17.46
N LYS A 79 4.52 -21.59 16.46
CA LYS A 79 4.91 -22.09 15.14
C LYS A 79 5.70 -21.06 14.31
N PHE A 80 5.65 -19.77 14.64
CA PHE A 80 6.34 -18.71 13.89
C PHE A 80 7.59 -18.19 14.61
N SER A 81 8.72 -18.16 13.91
CA SER A 81 9.95 -17.53 14.41
C SER A 81 9.86 -15.99 14.41
N HIS A 82 10.67 -15.34 15.25
CA HIS A 82 10.73 -13.87 15.37
C HIS A 82 11.01 -13.18 14.03
N SER A 83 11.90 -13.74 13.20
CA SER A 83 12.23 -13.20 11.88
C SER A 83 11.02 -13.24 10.94
N VAL A 84 10.28 -14.34 10.93
CA VAL A 84 9.07 -14.53 10.12
C VAL A 84 7.97 -13.56 10.54
N ILE A 85 7.80 -13.35 11.85
CA ILE A 85 6.87 -12.36 12.41
C ILE A 85 7.27 -10.94 12.01
N ALA A 86 8.56 -10.60 12.11
CA ALA A 86 9.09 -9.29 11.71
C ALA A 86 8.86 -9.01 10.22
N ASP A 87 9.19 -9.97 9.36
CA ASP A 87 8.96 -9.89 7.93
C ASP A 87 7.47 -9.75 7.60
N LYS A 88 6.61 -10.49 8.30
CA LYS A 88 5.16 -10.38 8.12
C LYS A 88 4.64 -9.01 8.52
N LEU A 89 5.07 -8.47 9.65
CA LEU A 89 4.74 -7.11 10.09
C LEU A 89 5.19 -6.06 9.06
N HIS A 90 6.39 -6.23 8.49
CA HIS A 90 6.89 -5.34 7.44
C HIS A 90 6.00 -5.40 6.19
N ARG A 91 5.62 -6.60 5.74
CA ARG A 91 4.69 -6.77 4.60
C ARG A 91 3.31 -6.16 4.88
N LEU A 92 2.77 -6.36 6.09
CA LEU A 92 1.49 -5.76 6.51
C LEU A 92 1.54 -4.23 6.53
N LYS A 93 2.67 -3.65 6.96
CA LYS A 93 2.90 -2.20 6.90
C LYS A 93 2.90 -1.67 5.46
N LEU A 94 3.56 -2.38 4.54
CA LEU A 94 3.54 -2.02 3.12
C LEU A 94 2.13 -2.13 2.53
N LEU A 95 1.39 -3.19 2.85
CA LEU A 95 0.00 -3.38 2.45
C LEU A 95 -0.91 -2.26 2.98
N TYR A 96 -0.77 -1.90 4.26
CA TYR A 96 -1.46 -0.74 4.83
C TYR A 96 -1.19 0.54 4.03
N HIS A 97 0.07 0.85 3.71
CA HIS A 97 0.41 2.05 2.94
C HIS A 97 -0.19 2.03 1.52
N LYS A 98 -0.27 0.85 0.89
CA LYS A 98 -0.95 0.65 -0.39
C LYS A 98 -2.45 0.94 -0.28
N PHE A 99 -3.12 0.37 0.73
CA PHE A 99 -4.55 0.62 0.98
C PHE A 99 -4.85 2.07 1.36
N ALA A 100 -4.00 2.69 2.17
CA ALA A 100 -4.15 4.08 2.59
C ALA A 100 -4.02 5.08 1.41
N ARG A 101 -3.22 4.73 0.39
CA ARG A 101 -3.10 5.49 -0.86
C ARG A 101 -4.26 5.26 -1.80
N THR A 102 -4.71 4.02 -1.92
CA THR A 102 -5.67 3.63 -2.95
C THR A 102 -6.76 2.75 -2.34
N LYS A 103 -7.79 3.42 -1.80
CA LYS A 103 -8.91 2.79 -1.08
C LYS A 103 -9.76 1.86 -1.95
N SER A 104 -9.67 1.96 -3.28
CA SER A 104 -10.37 1.09 -4.23
C SER A 104 -9.83 -0.34 -4.28
N PHE A 105 -8.65 -0.62 -3.71
CA PHE A 105 -8.12 -1.99 -3.61
C PHE A 105 -8.69 -2.80 -2.44
N ILE A 106 -9.51 -2.18 -1.59
CA ILE A 106 -10.07 -2.81 -0.40
C ILE A 106 -11.37 -3.51 -0.81
N LYS A 107 -11.26 -4.80 -1.11
CA LYS A 107 -12.37 -5.62 -1.60
C LYS A 107 -12.93 -6.53 -0.51
N THR A 108 -12.08 -6.98 0.42
CA THR A 108 -12.47 -7.96 1.45
C THR A 108 -12.65 -7.31 2.83
N PRO A 109 -13.49 -7.89 3.71
CA PRO A 109 -13.61 -7.46 5.10
C PRO A 109 -12.27 -7.50 5.85
N HIS A 110 -11.47 -8.54 5.61
CA HIS A 110 -10.14 -8.69 6.19
C HIS A 110 -9.21 -7.50 5.84
N GLN A 111 -9.19 -7.07 4.58
CA GLN A 111 -8.38 -5.91 4.15
C GLN A 111 -8.83 -4.60 4.81
N ARG A 112 -10.12 -4.43 5.11
CA ARG A 112 -10.62 -3.28 5.88
C ARG A 112 -10.06 -3.29 7.30
N GLN A 113 -10.06 -4.45 7.95
CA GLN A 113 -9.52 -4.60 9.30
C GLN A 113 -8.01 -4.33 9.35
N ILE A 114 -7.24 -4.81 8.37
CA ILE A 114 -5.81 -4.46 8.24
C ILE A 114 -5.63 -2.95 8.09
N LEU A 115 -6.46 -2.28 7.29
CA LEU A 115 -6.38 -0.82 7.13
C LEU A 115 -6.66 -0.10 8.46
N ASP A 116 -7.71 -0.48 9.17
CA ASP A 116 -8.15 0.19 10.40
C ASP A 116 -7.15 -0.01 11.55
N LEU A 117 -6.64 -1.23 11.71
CA LEU A 117 -5.56 -1.53 12.66
C LEU A 117 -4.27 -0.83 12.25
N GLY A 118 -3.87 -0.92 10.98
CA GLY A 118 -2.69 -0.25 10.46
C GLY A 118 -2.76 1.27 10.60
N ARG A 119 -3.95 1.87 10.49
CA ARG A 119 -4.17 3.30 10.75
C ARG A 119 -3.99 3.65 12.22
N SER A 120 -4.38 2.75 13.12
CA SER A 120 -4.20 2.94 14.56
C SER A 120 -2.73 2.79 15.00
N ILE A 121 -1.96 1.98 14.28
CA ILE A 121 -0.54 1.69 14.58
C ILE A 121 0.40 2.70 13.90
N TRP A 122 0.27 2.89 12.59
CA TRP A 122 1.19 3.69 11.76
C TRP A 122 0.55 4.97 11.21
N GLY A 123 -0.74 5.19 11.45
CA GLY A 123 -1.39 6.45 11.14
C GLY A 123 -0.99 7.54 12.13
N LYS A 124 -1.10 8.79 11.69
CA LYS A 124 -0.92 9.93 12.59
C LYS A 124 -2.08 9.91 13.58
N SER A 125 -1.79 9.81 14.88
CA SER A 125 -2.79 10.04 15.91
C SER A 125 -3.39 11.45 15.69
N PRO A 126 -4.72 11.62 15.79
CA PRO A 126 -5.30 12.95 15.79
C PRO A 126 -4.82 13.63 17.07
N THR A 127 -3.78 14.46 16.98
CA THR A 127 -3.37 15.30 18.09
C THR A 127 -4.54 16.18 18.50
N PRO A 128 -4.96 16.19 19.79
CA PRO A 128 -5.88 17.19 20.27
C PRO A 128 -5.21 18.56 20.07
N ILE A 129 -5.92 19.45 19.40
CA ILE A 129 -5.39 20.71 18.86
C ILE A 129 -5.16 21.69 20.03
N THR A 130 -4.02 21.61 20.71
CA THR A 130 -3.53 22.72 21.56
C THR A 130 -2.77 23.71 20.68
N ARG A 131 -3.46 24.81 20.36
CA ARG A 131 -2.95 25.94 19.59
C ARG A 131 -1.90 26.69 20.42
N LYS A 132 -0.64 26.67 20.01
CA LYS A 132 0.31 27.76 20.30
C LYS A 132 0.97 28.21 19.00
N PRO A 133 1.03 29.52 18.71
CA PRO A 133 1.62 30.04 17.48
C PRO A 133 3.14 30.15 17.65
N GLN A 134 3.92 29.44 16.84
CA GLN A 134 5.35 29.76 16.66
C GLN A 134 5.61 30.25 15.24
N VAL A 135 6.28 31.39 15.20
CA VAL A 135 6.77 32.15 14.05
C VAL A 135 8.03 31.46 13.53
N ILE A 136 8.02 30.91 12.30
CA ILE A 136 9.24 30.52 11.57
C ILE A 136 9.10 30.82 10.07
N SER A 137 10.22 31.30 9.53
CA SER A 137 10.59 31.97 8.29
C SER A 137 10.33 31.23 6.94
N PRO A 138 10.43 31.95 5.80
CA PRO A 138 9.78 31.58 4.53
C PRO A 138 10.50 30.56 3.62
N SER A 139 11.64 29.97 4.00
CA SER A 139 12.56 29.36 3.01
C SER A 139 12.57 27.82 2.93
N ARG A 140 11.60 27.10 3.53
CA ARG A 140 11.41 25.64 3.34
C ARG A 140 9.91 25.30 3.17
N ILE A 141 9.20 25.84 2.17
CA ILE A 141 9.11 25.38 0.77
C ILE A 141 8.54 23.95 0.60
N LEU A 142 7.27 23.97 0.19
CA LEU A 142 6.56 23.15 -0.81
C LEU A 142 6.17 21.68 -0.58
N SER A 143 6.95 20.80 0.05
CA SER A 143 6.61 19.36 -0.04
C SER A 143 5.64 18.83 1.04
N ARG A 144 5.27 19.64 2.03
CA ARG A 144 4.46 19.19 3.19
C ARG A 144 3.03 19.72 3.25
N ARG A 145 2.63 20.58 2.31
CA ARG A 145 1.42 21.42 2.43
C ARG A 145 0.24 20.97 1.56
N ILE A 146 0.05 19.67 1.34
CA ILE A 146 -1.12 19.16 0.59
C ILE A 146 -2.12 18.43 1.51
N LYS A 147 -1.81 18.21 2.80
CA LYS A 147 -2.65 17.34 3.66
C LYS A 147 -3.05 17.89 5.01
N GLN A 148 -3.21 19.20 5.18
CA GLN A 148 -4.04 19.74 6.27
C GLN A 148 -4.58 21.11 5.88
N ARG A 149 -5.87 21.17 5.53
CA ARG A 149 -6.79 22.25 5.88
C ARG A 149 -8.19 21.92 5.37
N SER A 150 -8.99 21.32 6.23
CA SER A 150 -10.44 21.53 6.22
C SER A 150 -10.91 21.60 7.67
N SER A 151 -11.94 22.41 7.89
CA SER A 151 -12.61 22.75 9.15
C SER A 151 -11.99 23.86 10.01
N THR A 152 -12.04 25.09 9.48
CA THR A 152 -12.74 26.12 10.26
C THR A 152 -14.14 26.19 9.70
N ARG A 153 -15.08 25.50 10.36
CA ARG A 153 -16.52 25.71 10.15
C ARG A 153 -16.80 27.11 10.69
N LYS A 154 -16.59 28.13 9.86
CA LYS A 154 -17.27 29.39 10.02
C LYS A 154 -18.63 29.16 9.39
N GLU A 155 -19.63 28.99 10.25
CA GLU A 155 -20.98 29.40 9.94
C GLU A 155 -20.88 30.86 9.47
N GLY A 156 -20.87 31.03 8.16
CA GLY A 156 -20.69 32.30 7.50
C GLY A 156 -21.70 32.30 6.38
N VAL A 157 -22.80 33.00 6.63
CA VAL A 157 -23.71 33.66 5.68
C VAL A 157 -23.49 33.22 4.25
N GLY A 158 -24.46 32.50 3.68
CA GLY A 158 -24.45 32.02 2.30
C GLY A 158 -24.12 33.12 1.31
N VAL A 159 -22.83 33.31 1.03
CA VAL A 159 -22.36 34.02 -0.15
C VAL A 159 -22.53 33.02 -1.27
N ASP A 160 -23.56 33.25 -2.07
CA ASP A 160 -23.79 32.47 -3.28
C ASP A 160 -22.61 32.67 -4.22
N ILE A 161 -21.77 31.64 -4.39
CA ILE A 161 -20.56 31.75 -5.21
C ILE A 161 -20.95 31.55 -6.67
N ASP A 162 -20.68 32.55 -7.50
CA ASP A 162 -20.96 32.48 -8.93
C ASP A 162 -19.97 31.53 -9.63
N LEU A 163 -20.50 30.39 -10.09
CA LEU A 163 -19.73 29.36 -10.80
C LEU A 163 -19.24 29.83 -12.18
N LYS A 164 -19.74 30.96 -12.70
CA LYS A 164 -19.26 31.56 -13.95
C LYS A 164 -17.76 31.91 -13.88
N ASN A 165 -17.22 32.15 -12.69
CA ASN A 165 -15.81 32.45 -12.49
C ASN A 165 -14.89 31.21 -12.64
N PHE A 166 -15.46 30.00 -12.74
CA PHE A 166 -14.71 28.74 -12.82
C PHE A 166 -15.13 27.91 -14.04
N PRO A 167 -14.93 28.42 -15.27
CA PRO A 167 -15.47 27.82 -16.49
C PRO A 167 -14.89 26.43 -16.78
N VAL A 168 -13.63 26.18 -16.43
CA VAL A 168 -12.96 24.89 -16.67
C VAL A 168 -13.57 23.81 -15.78
N LEU A 169 -13.81 24.11 -14.51
CA LEU A 169 -14.54 23.20 -13.63
C LEU A 169 -15.95 22.90 -14.12
N VAL A 170 -16.68 23.93 -14.53
CA VAL A 170 -18.06 23.78 -15.00
C VAL A 170 -18.11 22.91 -16.25
N ALA A 171 -17.19 23.11 -17.21
CA ALA A 171 -17.10 22.29 -18.42
C ALA A 171 -16.83 20.82 -18.09
N GLU A 172 -15.85 20.54 -17.23
CA GLU A 172 -15.48 19.17 -16.85
C GLU A 172 -16.61 18.44 -16.13
N PHE A 173 -17.20 19.07 -15.12
CA PHE A 173 -18.29 18.44 -14.38
C PHE A 173 -19.54 18.27 -15.25
N SER A 174 -19.79 19.18 -16.20
CA SER A 174 -20.87 19.01 -17.19
C SER A 174 -20.62 17.82 -18.11
N GLN A 175 -19.37 17.60 -18.53
CA GLN A 175 -18.99 16.46 -19.37
C GLN A 175 -19.06 15.13 -18.62
N GLN A 176 -18.59 15.10 -17.37
CA GLN A 176 -18.56 13.88 -16.56
C GLN A 176 -19.93 13.50 -15.98
N PHE A 177 -20.78 14.49 -15.71
CA PHE A 177 -22.12 14.29 -15.13
C PHE A 177 -23.20 14.97 -16.01
N PRO A 178 -23.47 14.43 -17.20
CA PRO A 178 -24.49 14.97 -18.09
C PRO A 178 -25.89 14.83 -17.46
N GLY A 179 -26.75 15.83 -17.69
CA GLY A 179 -28.17 15.79 -17.29
C GLY A 179 -28.47 15.95 -15.80
N ASN A 180 -27.46 15.87 -14.92
CA ASN A 180 -27.64 16.05 -13.48
C ASN A 180 -27.19 17.46 -13.06
N GLY A 181 -28.09 18.29 -12.50
CA GLY A 181 -27.75 19.62 -11.99
C GLY A 181 -27.20 19.65 -10.56
N VAL A 182 -27.22 18.52 -9.85
CA VAL A 182 -26.86 18.43 -8.42
C VAL A 182 -25.40 18.82 -8.18
N TRP A 183 -24.50 18.55 -9.13
CA TRP A 183 -23.10 18.96 -9.00
C TRP A 183 -22.94 20.47 -8.99
N ARG A 184 -23.78 21.25 -9.70
CA ARG A 184 -23.72 22.72 -9.66
C ARG A 184 -24.03 23.23 -8.26
N GLU A 185 -25.07 22.69 -7.65
CA GLU A 185 -25.44 23.03 -6.27
C GLU A 185 -24.36 22.58 -5.27
N GLY A 186 -23.76 21.42 -5.51
CA GLY A 186 -22.61 20.94 -4.71
C GLY A 186 -21.40 21.86 -4.81
N LEU A 187 -21.06 22.34 -6.00
CA LEU A 187 -19.95 23.28 -6.21
C LEU A 187 -20.26 24.65 -5.56
N ARG A 188 -21.48 25.16 -5.72
CA ARG A 188 -21.92 26.45 -5.16
C ARG A 188 -21.82 26.52 -3.63
N ARG A 189 -21.94 25.37 -2.95
CA ARG A 189 -21.80 25.25 -1.49
C ARG A 189 -20.35 25.12 -1.00
N MET A 190 -19.38 24.97 -1.90
CA MET A 190 -17.97 24.90 -1.52
C MET A 190 -17.36 26.29 -1.38
N GLU A 191 -16.41 26.45 -0.47
CA GLU A 191 -15.68 27.72 -0.32
C GLU A 191 -15.00 28.14 -1.64
N GLU A 192 -15.06 29.42 -1.98
CA GLU A 192 -14.52 29.98 -3.23
C GLU A 192 -13.04 29.64 -3.43
N LYS A 193 -12.26 29.67 -2.35
CA LYS A 193 -10.86 29.26 -2.36
C LYS A 193 -10.68 27.82 -2.85
N ASN A 194 -11.54 26.89 -2.42
CA ASN A 194 -11.45 25.50 -2.84
C ASN A 194 -11.84 25.34 -4.31
N LEU A 195 -12.84 26.09 -4.77
CA LEU A 195 -13.22 26.14 -6.19
C LEU A 195 -12.08 26.68 -7.05
N LYS A 196 -11.43 27.77 -6.63
CA LYS A 196 -10.26 28.33 -7.31
C LYS A 196 -9.11 27.33 -7.39
N ASP A 197 -8.75 26.73 -6.26
CA ASP A 197 -7.68 25.72 -6.19
C ASP A 197 -7.99 24.50 -7.08
N MET A 198 -9.26 24.08 -7.16
CA MET A 198 -9.68 23.00 -8.05
C MET A 198 -9.61 23.41 -9.53
N ASN A 199 -10.06 24.62 -9.87
CA ASN A 199 -10.05 25.13 -11.24
C ASN A 199 -8.63 25.25 -11.79
N GLU A 200 -7.69 25.77 -11.01
CA GLU A 200 -6.27 25.87 -11.38
C GLU A 200 -5.66 24.47 -11.62
N LYS A 201 -5.97 23.49 -10.76
CA LYS A 201 -5.51 22.10 -10.95
C LYS A 201 -6.05 21.49 -12.23
N TRP A 202 -7.32 21.72 -12.53
CA TRP A 202 -7.93 21.23 -13.76
C TRP A 202 -7.32 21.86 -15.00
N VAL A 203 -7.00 23.16 -14.97
CA VAL A 203 -6.25 23.83 -16.05
C VAL A 203 -4.89 23.19 -16.27
N LEU A 204 -4.12 22.97 -15.19
CA LEU A 204 -2.79 22.35 -15.29
C LEU A 204 -2.86 20.93 -15.87
N LEU A 205 -3.81 20.12 -15.41
CA LEU A 205 -4.03 18.77 -15.94
C LEU A 205 -4.40 18.77 -17.42
N HIS A 206 -5.16 19.77 -17.87
CA HIS A 206 -5.49 19.91 -19.29
C HIS A 206 -4.27 20.21 -20.15
N ILE A 207 -3.41 21.11 -19.69
CA ILE A 207 -2.17 21.46 -20.39
C ILE A 207 -1.27 20.23 -20.48
N GLU A 208 -1.02 19.56 -19.34
CA GLU A 208 -0.19 18.35 -19.30
C GLU A 208 -0.79 17.23 -20.17
N GLY A 209 -2.10 17.03 -20.10
CA GLY A 209 -2.81 16.06 -20.93
C GLY A 209 -2.74 16.37 -22.43
N ALA A 210 -2.79 17.64 -22.81
CA ALA A 210 -2.64 18.09 -24.20
C ALA A 210 -1.20 17.86 -24.70
N GLU A 211 -0.19 18.17 -23.88
CA GLU A 211 1.21 17.89 -24.20
C GLU A 211 1.45 16.39 -24.39
N LEU A 212 0.91 15.56 -23.49
CA LEU A 212 1.05 14.11 -23.59
C LEU A 212 0.40 13.57 -24.88
N LYS A 213 -0.80 14.06 -25.22
CA LYS A 213 -1.49 13.71 -26.47
C LYS A 213 -0.69 14.15 -27.69
N ALA A 214 -0.10 15.34 -27.68
CA ALA A 214 0.74 15.85 -28.76
C ALA A 214 1.99 14.98 -28.95
N ARG A 215 2.68 14.61 -27.87
CA ARG A 215 3.84 13.70 -27.92
C ARG A 215 3.46 12.33 -28.47
N ARG A 216 2.32 11.78 -28.04
CA ARG A 216 1.79 10.51 -28.56
C ARG A 216 1.48 10.60 -30.05
N ALA A 217 0.83 11.68 -30.50
CA ALA A 217 0.51 11.88 -31.91
C ALA A 217 1.78 12.04 -32.77
N ALA A 218 2.82 12.71 -32.26
CA ALA A 218 4.10 12.83 -32.95
C ALA A 218 4.79 11.47 -33.12
N LEU A 219 4.81 10.65 -32.07
CA LEU A 219 5.36 9.28 -32.14
C LEU A 219 4.59 8.41 -33.13
N LEU A 220 3.26 8.48 -33.14
CA LEU A 220 2.44 7.73 -34.10
C LEU A 220 2.72 8.16 -35.54
N LYS A 221 2.87 9.47 -35.79
CA LYS A 221 3.27 9.99 -37.12
C LYS A 221 4.66 9.48 -37.54
N GLN A 222 5.61 9.44 -36.60
CA GLN A 222 6.94 8.90 -36.87
C GLN A 222 6.91 7.40 -37.19
N GLN A 223 6.15 6.61 -36.43
CA GLN A 223 5.95 5.19 -36.72
C GLN A 223 5.34 5.00 -38.11
N LEU A 224 4.26 5.71 -38.43
CA LEU A 224 3.62 5.66 -39.75
C LEU A 224 4.57 6.05 -40.89
N LYS A 225 5.46 7.01 -40.68
CA LYS A 225 6.50 7.38 -41.66
C LYS A 225 7.50 6.25 -41.86
N ASN A 226 7.99 5.65 -40.76
CA ASN A 226 8.97 4.56 -40.81
C ASN A 226 8.43 3.26 -41.43
N TYR A 227 7.11 3.06 -41.51
CA TYR A 227 6.49 1.90 -42.17
C TYR A 227 6.17 2.14 -43.65
N ARG A 228 6.41 3.35 -44.17
CA ARG A 228 6.07 3.74 -45.55
C ARG A 228 7.28 3.86 -46.47
N ASP A 229 8.48 3.87 -45.89
CA ASP A 229 9.78 3.79 -46.57
C ASP A 229 10.29 2.34 -46.51
#